data_AF-A0A2D4VG95-F1
#
_entry.id   AF-A0A2D4VG95-F1
#
_cell.length_a   1.000
_cell.length_b   1.000
_cell.length_c   1.000
_cell.angle_alpha   90.00
_cell.angle_beta   90.00
_cell.angle_gamma   90.00
#
_symmetry.space_group_name_H-M   'P 1'
#
loop_
_entity.id
_entity.type
_entity.pdbx_description
1 polymer ?
#
loop_
_entity_poly.entity_id
_entity_poly.type
_entity_poly.pdbx_seq_one_letter_code
_entity_poly.pdbx_strand_id
1 'polypeptide(L)'
;MAKKFSTYAVLAVIAGGVVIGAWRMFVEEGGHSAKRDVVVPPLSGDAALGKAAFDTNCAECHGDNASGTGEGPPLVHQIYNPGHHADEAF
;
A
#
# COMPACT_ATOMS: atom_id res chain seq x y z
N MET A 1 21.57 36.47 -28.87
CA MET A 1 20.84 36.07 -27.64
C MET A 1 20.15 34.69 -27.76
N ALA A 2 19.60 34.30 -28.91
CA ALA A 2 18.89 33.02 -29.09
C ALA A 2 19.69 31.71 -28.85
N LYS A 3 20.99 31.65 -29.21
CA LYS A 3 21.82 30.43 -29.02
C LYS A 3 22.02 30.04 -27.55
N LYS A 4 22.18 31.02 -26.66
CA LYS A 4 22.34 30.77 -25.22
C LYS A 4 21.02 30.29 -24.60
N PHE A 5 19.90 30.85 -25.03
CA PHE A 5 18.57 30.42 -24.60
C PHE A 5 18.29 28.96 -24.99
N SER A 6 18.61 28.56 -26.23
CA SER A 6 18.47 27.17 -26.68
C SER A 6 19.38 26.21 -25.90
N THR A 7 20.60 26.62 -25.56
CA THR A 7 21.52 25.80 -24.75
C THR A 7 20.99 25.60 -23.32
N TYR A 8 20.49 26.67 -22.69
CA TYR A 8 19.91 26.57 -21.35
C TYR A 8 18.61 25.74 -21.32
N ALA A 9 17.79 25.82 -22.38
CA ALA A 9 16.60 24.99 -22.50
C ALA A 9 16.94 23.50 -22.57
N VAL A 10 17.96 23.12 -23.36
CA VAL A 10 18.42 21.72 -23.44
C VAL A 10 18.98 21.23 -22.11
N LEU A 11 19.80 22.05 -21.43
CA LEU A 11 20.37 21.69 -20.13
C LEU A 11 19.29 21.53 -19.05
N ALA A 12 18.25 22.38 -19.06
CA ALA A 12 17.14 22.28 -18.13
C ALA A 12 16.33 20.99 -18.32
N VAL A 13 16.11 20.55 -19.56
CA VAL A 13 15.42 19.29 -19.87
C VAL A 13 16.25 18.09 -19.41
N ILE A 14 17.55 18.09 -19.67
CA ILE A 14 18.44 17.00 -19.23
C ILE A 14 18.49 16.93 -17.70
N ALA A 15 18.70 18.07 -17.03
CA ALA A 15 18.71 18.13 -15.58
C ALA A 15 17.38 17.69 -14.97
N GLY A 16 16.25 18.16 -15.53
CA GLY A 16 14.92 17.74 -15.11
C GLY A 16 14.69 16.24 -15.30
N GLY A 17 15.10 15.67 -16.43
CA GLY A 17 15.01 14.25 -16.71
C GLY A 17 15.86 13.40 -15.76
N VAL A 18 17.08 13.83 -15.46
CA VAL A 18 17.96 13.15 -14.49
C VAL A 18 17.38 13.23 -13.08
N VAL A 19 16.84 14.38 -12.67
CA VAL A 19 16.20 14.54 -11.34
C VAL A 19 14.96 13.65 -11.23
N ILE A 20 14.07 13.65 -12.23
CA ILE A 20 12.86 12.82 -12.23
C ILE A 20 13.23 11.33 -12.28
N GLY A 21 14.20 10.95 -13.11
CA GLY A 21 14.70 9.58 -13.21
C GLY A 21 15.29 9.09 -11.90
N ALA A 22 16.19 9.88 -11.28
CA ALA A 22 16.76 9.57 -9.98
C ALA A 22 15.68 9.48 -8.89
N TRP A 23 14.72 10.41 -8.88
CA TRP A 23 13.62 10.39 -7.92
C TRP A 23 12.79 9.11 -8.04
N ARG A 24 12.51 8.64 -9.26
CA ARG A 24 11.81 7.36 -9.47
C ARG A 24 12.58 6.13 -8.97
N MET A 25 13.91 6.20 -8.87
CA MET A 25 14.71 5.13 -8.27
C MET A 25 14.68 5.15 -6.74
N PHE A 26 14.26 6.25 -6.13
CA PHE A 26 14.11 6.39 -4.68
C PHE A 26 12.65 6.34 -4.20
N VAL A 27 11.68 6.44 -5.12
CA VAL A 27 10.27 6.16 -4.85
C VAL A 27 10.08 4.67 -5.09
N GLU A 28 10.17 3.90 -4.02
CA GLU A 28 9.75 2.51 -4.03
C GLU A 28 8.25 2.48 -4.34
N GLU A 29 7.88 2.12 -5.57
CA GLU A 29 6.50 1.79 -5.89
C GLU A 29 6.17 0.57 -5.04
N GLY A 30 5.43 0.80 -3.94
CA GLY A 30 4.85 -0.23 -3.09
C GLY A 30 3.94 -1.10 -3.94
N GLY A 31 4.56 -2.06 -4.62
CA GLY A 31 3.92 -3.07 -5.43
C GLY A 31 2.89 -3.80 -4.59
N HIS A 32 1.86 -4.27 -5.29
CA HIS A 32 0.57 -4.81 -4.85
C HIS A 32 0.56 -5.95 -3.80
N SER A 33 1.62 -6.11 -3.00
CA SER A 33 1.73 -7.11 -1.93
C SER A 33 2.48 -6.60 -0.69
N ALA A 34 2.75 -5.29 -0.58
CA ALA A 34 3.35 -4.72 0.62
C ALA A 34 2.34 -4.79 1.78
N LYS A 35 2.61 -5.68 2.75
CA LYS A 35 1.99 -5.75 4.07
C LYS A 35 1.58 -4.35 4.54
N ARG A 36 0.28 -4.10 4.66
CA ARG A 36 -0.23 -2.79 5.12
C ARG A 36 0.00 -2.67 6.63
N ASP A 37 0.41 -1.49 7.10
CA ASP A 37 0.38 -1.18 8.53
C ASP A 37 -1.08 -1.07 8.97
N VAL A 38 -1.56 -2.11 9.66
CA VAL A 38 -2.91 -2.20 10.19
C VAL A 38 -2.89 -1.81 11.67
N VAL A 39 -3.63 -0.76 12.02
CA VAL A 39 -3.84 -0.37 13.41
C VAL A 39 -5.06 -1.13 13.96
N VAL A 40 -4.83 -2.02 14.92
CA VAL A 40 -5.90 -2.77 15.58
C VAL A 40 -6.38 -2.00 16.81
N PRO A 41 -7.65 -1.55 16.86
CA PRO A 41 -8.19 -0.89 18.03
C PRO A 41 -8.41 -1.90 19.17
N PRO A 42 -8.72 -1.44 20.40
CA PRO A 42 -9.16 -2.32 21.48
C PRO A 42 -10.33 -3.20 21.01
N LEU A 43 -10.19 -4.51 21.18
CA LEU A 43 -11.20 -5.47 20.74
C LEU A 43 -12.29 -5.65 21.80
N SER A 44 -13.54 -5.82 21.34
CA SER A 44 -14.61 -6.36 22.16
C SER A 44 -14.32 -7.83 22.53
N GLY A 45 -15.08 -8.40 23.48
CA GLY A 45 -14.93 -9.81 23.86
C GLY A 45 -15.06 -10.76 22.67
N ASP A 46 -16.12 -10.60 21.86
CA ASP A 46 -16.37 -11.43 20.68
C ASP A 46 -15.29 -11.22 19.60
N ALA A 47 -14.82 -9.99 19.41
CA ALA A 47 -13.75 -9.72 18.46
C ALA A 47 -12.41 -10.35 18.89
N ALA A 48 -12.13 -10.43 20.19
CA ALA A 48 -10.95 -11.13 20.70
C ALA A 48 -11.03 -12.65 20.46
N LEU A 49 -12.21 -13.25 20.60
CA LEU A 49 -12.45 -14.65 20.23
C LEU A 49 -12.25 -14.86 18.72
N GLY A 50 -12.80 -13.97 17.91
CA GLY A 50 -12.61 -13.97 16.45
C GLY A 50 -11.13 -13.86 16.06
N LYS A 51 -10.36 -12.99 16.74
CA LYS A 51 -8.92 -12.87 16.53
C LYS A 51 -8.19 -14.18 16.80
N ALA A 52 -8.49 -14.87 17.90
CA ALA A 52 -7.83 -16.14 18.21
C ALA A 52 -8.10 -17.20 17.12
N ALA A 53 -9.34 -17.27 16.62
CA ALA A 53 -9.68 -18.13 15.49
C ALA A 53 -8.95 -17.71 14.21
N PHE A 54 -8.88 -16.41 13.93
CA PHE A 54 -8.16 -15.88 12.77
C PHE A 54 -6.67 -16.20 12.79
N ASP A 55 -6.01 -15.97 13.93
CA ASP A 55 -4.58 -16.25 14.11
C ASP A 55 -4.26 -17.74 13.88
N THR A 56 -5.17 -18.62 14.26
CA THR A 56 -4.99 -20.08 14.15
C THR A 56 -5.20 -20.59 12.72
N ASN A 57 -6.14 -20.02 11.97
CA ASN A 57 -6.63 -20.63 10.73
C ASN A 57 -6.38 -19.80 9.46
N CYS A 58 -6.17 -18.49 9.61
CA CYS A 58 -6.23 -17.55 8.49
C CYS A 58 -4.92 -16.78 8.31
N ALA A 59 -4.22 -16.47 9.41
CA ALA A 59 -3.05 -15.61 9.40
C ALA A 59 -1.86 -16.19 8.63
N GLU A 60 -1.76 -17.52 8.48
CA GLU A 60 -0.71 -18.16 7.69
C GLU A 60 -0.72 -17.66 6.23
N CYS A 61 -1.91 -17.53 5.63
CA CYS A 61 -2.05 -17.04 4.25
C CYS A 61 -2.28 -15.53 4.19
N HIS A 62 -3.10 -14.99 5.09
CA HIS A 62 -3.57 -13.59 5.03
C HIS A 62 -2.80 -12.62 5.93
N GLY A 63 -1.78 -13.10 6.64
CA GLY A 63 -0.87 -12.32 7.45
C GLY A 63 -1.48 -11.82 8.75
N ASP A 64 -0.60 -11.39 9.66
CA ASP A 64 -1.02 -10.80 10.93
C ASP A 64 -1.99 -9.64 10.72
N ASN A 65 -3.04 -9.60 11.53
CA ASN A 65 -4.09 -8.58 11.46
C ASN A 65 -4.71 -8.44 10.05
N ALA A 66 -4.73 -9.53 9.28
CA ALA A 66 -5.21 -9.57 7.89
C ALA A 66 -4.49 -8.61 6.93
N SER A 67 -3.23 -8.27 7.23
CA SER A 67 -2.45 -7.30 6.46
C SER A 67 -1.95 -7.78 5.09
N GLY A 68 -2.19 -9.06 4.77
CA GLY A 68 -1.77 -9.71 3.54
C GLY A 68 -0.36 -10.27 3.62
N THR A 69 -0.08 -11.26 2.77
CA THR A 69 1.25 -11.82 2.53
C THR A 69 1.47 -11.99 1.02
N GLY A 70 2.54 -12.69 0.62
CA GLY A 70 2.69 -13.16 -0.75
C GLY A 70 1.72 -14.30 -1.12
N GLU A 71 1.25 -15.07 -0.13
CA GLU A 71 0.38 -16.24 -0.32
C GLU A 71 -1.11 -15.86 -0.40
N GLY A 72 -1.50 -14.76 0.23
CA GLY A 72 -2.90 -14.33 0.30
C GLY A 72 -3.05 -12.80 0.44
N PRO A 73 -4.11 -12.22 -0.17
CA PRO A 73 -4.33 -10.79 -0.13
C PRO A 73 -4.70 -10.30 1.28
N PRO A 74 -4.58 -8.99 1.55
CA PRO A 74 -5.13 -8.41 2.77
C PRO A 74 -6.66 -8.55 2.79
N LEU A 75 -7.23 -8.88 3.95
CA LEU A 75 -8.70 -8.93 4.14
C LEU A 75 -9.26 -7.64 4.73
N VAL A 76 -8.39 -6.73 5.19
CA VAL A 76 -8.75 -5.38 5.64
C VAL A 76 -8.35 -4.35 4.59
N HIS A 77 -9.08 -4.31 3.48
CA HIS A 77 -8.85 -3.34 2.39
C HIS A 77 -9.94 -2.27 2.37
N GLN A 78 -9.57 -1.02 2.01
CA GLN A 78 -10.50 0.12 1.95
C GLN A 78 -11.69 -0.10 1.00
N ILE A 79 -11.57 -1.00 0.02
CA ILE A 79 -12.67 -1.38 -0.88
C ILE A 79 -13.84 -2.05 -0.14
N TYR A 80 -13.57 -2.71 0.99
CA TYR A 80 -14.55 -3.37 1.85
C TYR A 80 -15.04 -2.48 2.98
N ASN A 81 -14.81 -1.17 2.90
CA ASN A 81 -15.38 -0.22 3.85
C ASN A 81 -16.93 -0.27 3.72
N PRO A 82 -17.68 -0.37 4.83
CA PRO A 82 -19.15 -0.39 4.85
C PRO A 82 -19.84 0.73 4.07
N GLY A 83 -19.12 1.82 3.76
CA GLY A 83 -19.60 2.87 2.86
C GLY A 83 -19.78 2.45 1.38
N HIS A 84 -19.32 1.27 0.96
CA HIS A 84 -19.40 0.80 -0.43
C HIS A 84 -20.04 -0.60 -0.61
N HIS A 85 -20.06 -1.45 0.41
CA HIS A 85 -20.84 -2.70 0.41
C HIS A 85 -21.52 -2.88 1.77
N ALA A 86 -22.83 -3.16 1.75
CA ALA A 86 -23.62 -3.49 2.93
C ALA A 86 -24.12 -4.92 2.80
N ASP A 87 -23.36 -5.89 3.26
CA ASP A 87 -23.88 -7.20 3.62
C ASP A 87 -22.92 -7.95 4.55
N GLU A 88 -23.52 -8.86 5.29
CA GLU A 88 -23.02 -9.64 6.42
C GLU A 88 -21.74 -10.50 6.21
N ALA A 89 -20.99 -10.26 5.12
CA ALA A 89 -19.66 -10.81 4.90
C ALA A 89 -18.54 -10.01 5.62
N PHE A 90 -18.83 -8.80 6.13
CA PHE A 90 -17.92 -7.95 6.91
C PHE A 90 -18.63 -7.18 8.03
#